data_AF-A0A817MZK4-F1
#
_entry.id   AF-A0A817MZK4-F1
#
_cell.length_a   1.000
_cell.length_b   1.000
_cell.length_c   1.000
_cell.angle_alpha   90.00
_cell.angle_beta   90.00
_cell.angle_gamma   90.00
#
_symmetry.space_group_name_H-M   'P 1'
#
loop_
_entity.id
_entity.type
_entity.pdbx_description
1 polymer ?
#
loop_
_entity_poly.entity_id
_entity_poly.type
_entity_poly.pdbx_seq_one_letter_code
_entity_poly.pdbx_strand_id
1 'polypeptide(L)'
;MVRDNGFFATIGEIQVDIQEDEKVSFMIGNDGRVYEVRGKGTVFANSVGSMLALKLKESDEWYVKADHLVATNCEVENKPNSSSQNLLRFKGPGFIIIQVVSKH
;
A
#
# COMPACT_ATOMS: atom_id res chain seq x y z
N MET A 1 -5.98 0.22 -3.07
CA MET A 1 -4.66 0.02 -3.70
C MET A 1 -3.98 -1.17 -3.04
N VAL A 2 -3.32 -2.02 -3.83
CA VAL A 2 -2.49 -3.16 -3.36
C VAL A 2 -1.14 -3.08 -4.06
N ARG A 3 -0.04 -3.33 -3.36
CA ARG A 3 1.31 -3.42 -3.95
C ARG A 3 1.43 -4.68 -4.79
N ASP A 4 2.24 -4.62 -5.83
CA ASP A 4 2.44 -5.74 -6.76
C ASP A 4 2.85 -7.05 -6.07
N ASN A 5 3.82 -6.97 -5.17
CA ASN A 5 4.30 -8.08 -4.35
C ASN A 5 3.34 -8.50 -3.22
N GLY A 6 2.25 -7.74 -3.02
CA GLY A 6 1.23 -7.97 -2.01
C GLY A 6 -0.08 -8.53 -2.56
N PHE A 7 -0.26 -8.58 -3.88
CA PHE A 7 -1.47 -9.14 -4.50
C PHE A 7 -1.29 -10.65 -4.75
N PHE A 8 -2.25 -11.45 -4.30
CA PHE A 8 -2.20 -12.92 -4.44
C PHE A 8 -3.30 -13.47 -5.35
N ALA A 9 -4.57 -13.16 -5.07
CA ALA A 9 -5.71 -13.67 -5.83
C ALA A 9 -6.95 -12.80 -5.63
N THR A 10 -7.97 -12.99 -6.47
CA THR A 10 -9.30 -12.39 -6.26
C THR A 10 -10.41 -13.38 -6.56
N ILE A 11 -11.58 -13.15 -5.97
CA ILE A 11 -12.82 -13.91 -6.23
C ILE A 11 -13.97 -12.91 -6.33
N GLY A 12 -14.89 -13.13 -7.27
CA GLY A 12 -16.07 -12.28 -7.50
C GLY A 12 -15.88 -11.31 -8.66
N GLU A 13 -16.65 -10.24 -8.66
CA GLU A 13 -16.64 -9.19 -9.70
C GLU A 13 -15.59 -8.13 -9.34
N ILE A 14 -14.32 -8.56 -9.26
CA ILE A 14 -13.19 -7.68 -8.97
C ILE A 14 -12.46 -7.32 -10.26
N GLN A 15 -12.31 -6.02 -10.51
CA GLN A 15 -11.43 -5.48 -11.53
C GLN A 15 -10.09 -5.10 -10.89
N VAL A 16 -9.01 -5.49 -11.56
CA VAL A 16 -7.63 -5.20 -11.15
C VAL A 16 -6.95 -4.45 -12.28
N ASP A 17 -6.69 -3.16 -12.08
CA ASP A 17 -6.02 -2.31 -13.04
C ASP A 17 -4.59 -2.02 -12.56
N ILE A 18 -3.62 -2.15 -13.47
CA ILE A 18 -2.24 -1.78 -13.18
C ILE A 18 -2.13 -0.27 -13.32
N GLN A 19 -1.82 0.41 -12.23
CA GLN A 19 -1.48 1.82 -12.23
C GLN A 19 0.03 1.93 -12.48
N GLU A 20 0.41 2.04 -13.76
CA GLU A 20 1.78 2.31 -14.19
C GLU A 20 2.05 3.81 -14.38
N ASP A 21 1.14 4.69 -13.92
CA ASP A 21 1.31 6.14 -14.02
C ASP A 21 2.62 6.56 -13.31
N GLU A 22 3.46 7.32 -14.01
CA GLU A 22 4.72 7.86 -13.49
C GLU A 22 4.50 8.64 -12.19
N LYS A 23 3.36 9.32 -12.03
CA LYS A 23 3.01 10.03 -10.80
C LYS A 23 2.72 9.09 -9.65
N VAL A 24 2.01 7.99 -9.90
CA VAL A 24 1.71 6.99 -8.87
C VAL A 24 2.98 6.26 -8.48
N SER A 25 3.80 5.87 -9.44
CA SER A 25 5.14 5.29 -9.24
C SER A 25 6.07 6.24 -8.47
N PHE A 26 6.05 7.53 -8.80
CA PHE A 26 6.76 8.56 -8.04
C PHE A 26 6.19 8.73 -6.62
N MET A 27 4.86 8.65 -6.46
CA MET A 27 4.21 8.79 -5.15
C MET A 27 4.49 7.62 -4.19
N ILE A 28 4.74 6.42 -4.72
CA ILE A 28 4.97 5.21 -3.93
C ILE A 28 6.45 4.79 -3.87
N GLY A 29 7.36 5.60 -4.44
CA GLY A 29 8.78 5.29 -4.59
C GLY A 29 9.06 4.49 -5.87
N ASN A 30 10.14 4.87 -6.56
CA ASN A 30 10.60 4.49 -7.92
C ASN A 30 10.65 2.99 -8.30
N ASP A 31 10.14 2.07 -7.49
CA ASP A 31 10.45 0.65 -7.59
C ASP A 31 9.24 -0.29 -7.46
N GLY A 32 8.00 0.15 -7.77
CA GLY A 32 6.96 -0.87 -7.92
C GLY A 32 5.64 -0.43 -8.49
N ARG A 33 5.06 -1.38 -9.23
CA ARG A 33 3.69 -1.31 -9.72
C ARG A 33 2.72 -1.37 -8.55
N VAL A 34 1.60 -0.69 -8.69
CA VAL A 34 0.46 -0.86 -7.80
C VAL A 34 -0.76 -1.28 -8.58
N TYR A 35 -1.55 -2.12 -7.95
CA TYR A 35 -2.85 -2.51 -8.44
C TYR A 35 -3.92 -1.64 -7.80
N GLU A 36 -4.68 -0.97 -8.66
CA GLU A 36 -5.98 -0.46 -8.26
C GLU A 36 -6.99 -1.60 -8.36
N VAL A 37 -7.70 -1.84 -7.25
CA VAL A 37 -8.64 -2.94 -7.14
C VAL A 37 -10.01 -2.38 -6.81
N ARG A 38 -11.01 -2.70 -7.65
CA ARG A 38 -12.38 -2.17 -7.57
C ARG A 38 -13.39 -3.29 -7.78
N GLY A 39 -14.62 -3.10 -7.31
CA GLY A 39 -15.73 -4.04 -7.51
C GLY A 39 -16.13 -4.81 -6.25
N LYS A 40 -16.96 -5.83 -6.42
CA LYS A 40 -17.57 -6.59 -5.32
C LYS A 40 -17.00 -8.01 -5.28
N GLY A 41 -16.27 -8.32 -4.22
CA GLY A 41 -15.64 -9.63 -4.06
C GLY A 41 -14.63 -9.65 -2.94
N THR A 42 -13.66 -10.55 -3.05
CA THR A 42 -12.58 -10.73 -2.07
C THR A 42 -11.24 -10.63 -2.76
N VAL A 43 -10.33 -9.87 -2.15
CA VAL A 43 -8.92 -9.78 -2.55
C VAL A 43 -8.10 -10.51 -1.50
N PHE A 44 -7.26 -11.44 -1.97
CA PHE A 44 -6.28 -12.12 -1.16
C PHE A 44 -4.95 -11.41 -1.34
N ALA A 45 -4.34 -11.03 -0.21
CA ALA A 45 -3.05 -10.37 -0.17
C ALA A 45 -2.03 -11.25 0.55
N ASN A 46 -0.76 -11.10 0.18
CA ASN A 46 0.38 -11.79 0.78
C ASN A 46 1.44 -10.80 1.29
N SER A 47 2.37 -11.30 2.09
CA SER A 47 3.50 -10.54 2.64
C SER A 47 4.73 -11.44 2.76
N VAL A 48 5.92 -10.84 2.75
CA VAL A 48 7.19 -11.55 2.97
C VAL A 48 7.38 -11.93 4.44
N GLY A 49 6.73 -11.20 5.36
CA GLY A 49 6.74 -11.46 6.80
C GLY A 49 5.34 -11.43 7.42
N SER A 50 5.23 -11.05 8.69
CA SER A 50 3.95 -10.89 9.37
C SER A 50 3.17 -9.69 8.81
N MET A 51 1.85 -9.74 8.83
CA MET A 51 1.00 -8.60 8.48
C MET A 51 0.53 -7.85 9.72
N LEU A 52 0.54 -6.52 9.64
CA LEU A 52 -0.13 -5.64 10.59
C LEU A 52 -1.18 -4.80 9.84
N ALA A 53 -2.43 -4.89 10.28
CA ALA A 53 -3.52 -4.07 9.80
C ALA A 53 -3.80 -2.94 10.79
N LEU A 54 -3.78 -1.71 10.31
CA LEU A 54 -4.04 -0.51 11.11
C LEU A 54 -5.27 0.19 10.54
N LYS A 55 -6.22 0.54 11.41
CA LYS A 55 -7.39 1.34 11.07
C LYS A 55 -7.12 2.79 11.48
N LEU A 56 -7.13 3.69 10.50
CA LEU A 56 -6.90 5.13 10.69
C LEU A 56 -8.25 5.84 10.85
N LYS A 57 -8.34 6.70 11.86
CA LYS A 57 -9.42 7.67 12.07
C LYS A 57 -9.13 8.95 11.26
N GLU A 58 -10.12 9.85 11.16
CA GLU A 58 -10.02 11.09 10.36
C GLU A 58 -8.81 11.95 10.71
N SER A 59 -8.44 12.04 11.99
CA SER A 59 -7.29 12.82 12.45
C SER A 59 -5.96 12.05 12.44
N ASP A 60 -5.97 10.77 12.08
CA ASP A 60 -4.78 9.94 12.17
C ASP A 60 -3.85 10.17 10.98
N GLU A 61 -2.58 10.28 11.30
CA GLU A 61 -1.50 10.37 10.33
C GLU A 61 -0.46 9.30 10.63
N TRP A 62 -0.09 8.54 9.62
CA TRP A 62 0.90 7.48 9.73
C TRP A 62 1.95 7.60 8.64
N TYR A 63 3.18 7.23 8.99
CA TYR A 63 4.31 7.17 8.07
C TYR A 63 4.79 5.73 7.97
N VAL A 64 4.84 5.20 6.75
CA VAL A 64 5.33 3.84 6.46
C VAL A 64 6.38 3.94 5.38
N LYS A 65 7.45 3.15 5.49
CA LYS A 65 8.38 2.99 4.38
C LYS A 65 7.67 2.31 3.21
N ALA A 66 7.93 2.78 1.99
CA ALA A 66 7.22 2.32 0.80
C ALA A 66 7.28 0.80 0.58
N ASP A 67 8.43 0.19 0.83
CA ASP A 67 8.70 -1.24 0.70
C ASP A 67 7.95 -2.11 1.73
N HIS A 68 7.45 -1.49 2.81
CA HIS A 68 6.66 -2.17 3.83
C HIS A 68 5.14 -2.08 3.58
N LEU A 69 4.67 -1.28 2.64
CA LEU A 69 3.24 -1.22 2.31
C LEU A 69 2.80 -2.53 1.62
N VAL A 70 1.62 -3.03 1.96
CA VAL A 70 0.96 -4.15 1.24
C VAL A 70 -0.31 -3.64 0.57
N ALA A 71 -1.20 -2.99 1.32
CA ALA A 71 -2.47 -2.50 0.79
C ALA A 71 -2.97 -1.30 1.59
N THR A 72 -3.79 -0.46 0.97
CA THR A 72 -4.42 0.69 1.61
C THR A 72 -5.67 1.12 0.84
N ASN A 73 -6.60 1.74 1.54
CA ASN A 73 -7.65 2.57 0.94
C ASN A 73 -7.59 4.04 1.39
N CYS A 74 -6.59 4.42 2.18
CA CYS A 74 -6.34 5.80 2.57
C CYS A 74 -5.76 6.62 1.41
N GLU A 75 -5.89 7.95 1.52
CA GLU A 75 -5.10 8.88 0.70
C GLU A 75 -3.60 8.74 1.05
N VAL A 76 -2.75 8.73 0.02
CA VAL A 76 -1.30 8.51 0.15
C VAL A 76 -0.55 9.69 -0.45
N GLU A 77 0.37 10.26 0.31
CA GLU A 77 1.29 11.30 -0.14
C GLU A 77 2.74 10.80 -0.01
N ASN A 78 3.58 11.01 -1.02
CA ASN A 78 5.03 10.83 -0.86
C ASN A 78 5.59 12.00 -0.05
N LYS A 79 6.31 11.69 1.02
CA LYS A 79 7.12 12.67 1.74
C LYS A 79 8.59 12.34 1.48
N PRO A 80 9.23 12.99 0.48
CA PRO A 80 10.66 12.85 0.30
C PRO A 80 11.35 13.34 1.57
N ASN A 81 11.99 12.42 2.30
CA ASN A 81 12.88 12.77 3.39
C ASN A 81 14.30 12.91 2.83
N SER A 82 15.07 13.86 3.35
CA SER A 82 16.46 14.14 2.95
C SER A 82 17.42 12.96 3.19
N SER A 83 16.94 11.87 3.79
CA SER A 83 17.69 10.68 4.19
C SER A 83 17.50 9.45 3.29
N SER A 84 17.21 9.63 2.00
CA SER A 84 17.04 8.54 0.99
C SER A 84 16.01 7.45 1.28
N GLN A 85 15.15 7.63 2.29
CA GLN A 85 14.09 6.68 2.61
C GLN A 85 12.77 7.16 1.99
N ASN A 86 12.26 6.41 1.01
CA ASN A 86 10.93 6.62 0.44
C ASN A 86 9.88 6.35 1.53
N LEU A 87 9.39 7.41 2.16
CA LEU A 87 8.36 7.37 3.19
C LEU A 87 7.01 7.80 2.60
N LEU A 88 6.02 6.97 2.83
CA LEU A 88 4.63 7.21 2.47
C LEU A 88 3.89 7.74 3.69
N ARG A 89 3.20 8.86 3.51
CA ARG A 89 2.31 9.44 4.50
C ARG A 89 0.87 9.05 4.15
N PHE A 90 0.18 8.50 5.12
CA PHE A 90 -1.23 8.12 5.03
C PHE A 90 -2.05 9.02 5.94
N LYS A 91 -3.19 9.50 5.43
CA LYS A 91 -4.18 10.22 6.20
C LYS A 91 -5.50 9.47 6.18
N GLY A 92 -6.14 9.36 7.34
CA GLY A 92 -7.42 8.69 7.47
C GLY A 92 -8.61 9.56 7.03
N PRO A 93 -9.83 8.98 7.00
CA PRO A 93 -10.17 7.66 7.53
C PRO A 93 -9.90 6.50 6.55
N GLY A 94 -9.50 5.34 7.06
CA GLY A 94 -9.28 4.14 6.24
C GLY A 94 -8.50 3.04 6.94
N PHE A 95 -7.84 2.18 6.16
CA PHE A 95 -6.94 1.15 6.64
C PHE A 95 -5.64 1.12 5.85
N ILE A 96 -4.56 0.76 6.54
CA ILE A 96 -3.28 0.40 5.95
C ILE A 96 -2.90 -1.00 6.41
N ILE A 97 -2.39 -1.81 5.48
CA ILE A 97 -1.82 -3.13 5.74
C ILE A 97 -0.34 -3.05 5.42
N ILE A 98 0.49 -3.38 6.38
CA ILE A 98 1.95 -3.34 6.25
C ILE A 98 2.55 -4.71 6.55
N GLN A 99 3.66 -5.01 5.88
CA GLN A 99 4.48 -6.18 6.18
C GLN A 99 5.55 -5.84 7.21
N VAL A 100 5.72 -6.71 8.19
CA VAL A 100 6.74 -6.61 9.24
C VAL A 100 7.67 -7.80 9.09
N VAL A 101 8.90 -7.50 8.70
CA VAL A 101 9.95 -8.50 8.52
C VAL A 101 10.94 -8.36 9.68
N SER A 102 11.10 -9.43 10.47
CA SER A 102 12.19 -9.49 11.45
C SER A 102 13.50 -9.68 10.70
N LYS A 103 14.47 -8.79 10.89
CA LYS A 103 15.84 -9.05 10.43
C LYS A 103 16.46 -10.06 11.41
N HIS A 104 16.75 -11.26 10.92
CA HIS A 104 17.62 -12.23 11.59
C HIS A 104 19.07 -11.98 11.17
#